data_AF-A0A8I1ZID9-F1
#
_entry.id   AF-A0A8I1ZID9-F1
#
_cell.length_a   1.000
_cell.length_b   1.000
_cell.length_c   1.000
_cell.angle_alpha   90.00
_cell.angle_beta   90.00
_cell.angle_gamma   90.00
#
_symmetry.space_group_name_H-M   'P 1'
#
loop_
_entity.id
_entity.type
_entity.pdbx_description
1 polymer ?
#
loop_
_entity_poly.entity_id
_entity_poly.type
_entity_poly.pdbx_seq_one_letter_code
_entity_poly.pdbx_strand_id
1 'polypeptide(L)'
;MPNSTVPEKTSGIEHPCLRCGACCAFFRASFYWAEADDVSPGGVPVGMTRKLNDFRRSMLGMDGGNPRCIALQGEIGKRVFCSIYDSRASVCRDFEPSWENNRPNERCDRARAAWGLEPLKPGDWEEWSRWSSSRQSSSGNVHPAAPLHAGVVPDTMDVLVRPHQPEQDRQPG
;
A
#
# COMPACT_ATOMS: atom_id res chain seq x y z
N MET A 1 50.06 2.86 -3.53
CA MET A 1 48.87 3.09 -2.67
C MET A 1 48.51 4.56 -2.76
N PRO A 2 47.23 4.89 -2.97
CA PRO A 2 46.42 5.23 -1.81
C PRO A 2 45.22 4.30 -1.64
N ASN A 3 44.98 4.05 -0.37
CA ASN A 3 43.92 3.28 0.24
C ASN A 3 42.57 3.96 -0.02
N SER A 4 41.77 3.45 -0.95
CA SER A 4 40.35 3.82 -1.04
C SER A 4 39.61 3.11 0.09
N THR A 5 39.61 3.73 1.27
CA THR A 5 38.61 3.50 2.31
C THR A 5 37.25 3.85 1.73
N VAL A 6 36.62 2.88 1.07
CA VAL A 6 35.17 2.85 0.90
C VAL A 6 34.60 2.79 2.32
N PRO A 7 33.79 3.75 2.78
CA PRO A 7 33.15 3.62 4.08
C PRO A 7 32.22 2.40 4.04
N GLU A 8 32.65 1.36 4.75
CA GLU A 8 32.01 0.06 4.95
C GLU A 8 30.75 0.19 5.82
N LYS A 9 29.75 0.95 5.35
CA LYS A 9 28.45 1.01 6.03
C LYS A 9 27.30 1.43 5.10
N THR A 10 26.99 0.58 4.12
CA THR A 10 25.67 0.59 3.43
C THR A 10 24.66 -0.28 4.20
N SER A 11 24.64 -0.19 5.53
CA SER A 11 23.82 -1.05 6.40
C SER A 11 23.04 -0.26 7.47
N GLY A 12 22.62 0.96 7.16
CA GLY A 12 21.83 1.80 8.08
C GLY A 12 20.48 2.28 7.55
N ILE A 13 20.32 2.34 6.22
CA ILE A 13 19.22 3.09 5.63
C ILE A 13 18.14 2.15 5.08
N GLU A 14 17.53 1.38 5.97
CA GLU A 14 16.47 0.43 5.64
C GLU A 14 15.13 0.95 6.16
N HIS A 15 14.10 0.96 5.30
CA HIS A 15 12.76 1.37 5.66
C HIS A 15 12.22 0.50 6.82
N PRO A 16 11.61 1.06 7.88
CA PRO A 16 11.21 0.30 9.08
C PRO A 16 10.36 -0.95 8.79
N CYS A 17 9.48 -0.90 7.79
CA CYS A 17 8.67 -2.04 7.35
C CYS A 17 9.46 -3.23 6.81
N LEU A 18 10.66 -3.01 6.24
CA LEU A 18 11.54 -4.08 5.77
C LEU A 18 12.18 -4.86 6.93
N ARG A 19 11.99 -4.41 8.18
CA ARG A 19 12.48 -5.08 9.39
C ARG A 19 11.40 -5.86 10.15
N CYS A 20 10.11 -5.71 9.83
CA CYS A 20 9.04 -6.35 10.60
C CYS A 20 8.20 -7.36 9.83
N GLY A 21 7.63 -7.02 8.68
CA GLY A 21 6.69 -7.88 7.95
C GLY A 21 5.36 -8.18 8.65
N ALA A 22 5.07 -7.54 9.77
CA ALA A 22 3.95 -7.89 10.64
C ALA A 22 2.57 -7.77 9.96
N CYS A 23 2.33 -6.69 9.20
CA CYS A 23 1.06 -6.51 8.49
C CYS A 23 0.81 -7.59 7.43
N CYS A 24 1.86 -8.05 6.75
CA CYS A 24 1.83 -9.14 5.76
C CYS A 24 1.60 -10.53 6.38
N ALA A 25 1.73 -10.64 7.71
CA ALA A 25 1.51 -11.87 8.46
C ALA A 25 0.41 -11.73 9.52
N PHE A 26 -0.48 -10.76 9.34
CA PHE A 26 -1.56 -10.52 10.30
C PHE A 26 -2.88 -10.21 9.61
N PHE A 27 -2.86 -9.36 8.58
CA PHE A 27 -4.07 -8.99 7.86
C PHE A 27 -4.26 -9.83 6.60
N ARG A 28 -5.51 -10.26 6.37
CA ARG A 28 -5.91 -10.85 5.10
C ARG A 28 -6.05 -9.77 4.03
N ALA A 29 -5.04 -9.64 3.18
CA ALA A 29 -5.09 -8.76 2.01
C ALA A 29 -6.18 -9.25 1.04
N SER A 30 -7.29 -8.50 0.99
CA SER A 30 -8.43 -8.74 0.10
C SER A 30 -8.69 -7.51 -0.74
N PHE A 31 -8.76 -7.67 -2.05
CA PHE A 31 -8.72 -6.56 -3.02
C PHE A 31 -9.67 -6.83 -4.20
N TYR A 32 -9.90 -5.83 -5.05
CA TYR A 32 -10.85 -5.96 -6.15
C TYR A 32 -10.32 -6.92 -7.22
N TRP A 33 -11.17 -7.81 -7.73
CA TRP A 33 -10.73 -8.88 -8.63
C TRP A 33 -9.97 -8.39 -9.88
N ALA A 34 -10.27 -7.18 -10.36
CA ALA A 34 -9.64 -6.59 -11.54
C ALA A 34 -8.22 -6.04 -11.30
N GLU A 35 -7.75 -5.96 -10.05
CA GLU A 35 -6.34 -5.58 -9.78
C GLU A 35 -5.35 -6.73 -10.03
N ALA A 36 -5.85 -7.93 -10.35
CA ALA A 36 -5.02 -9.08 -10.71
C ALA A 36 -4.54 -8.99 -12.17
N ASP A 37 -3.43 -9.69 -12.46
CA ASP A 37 -2.75 -9.67 -13.76
C ASP A 37 -3.51 -10.32 -14.91
N ASP A 38 -4.55 -11.10 -14.63
CA ASP A 38 -5.48 -11.63 -15.62
C ASP A 38 -6.44 -10.57 -16.18
N VAL A 39 -6.47 -9.38 -15.59
CA VAL A 39 -7.32 -8.25 -16.02
C VAL A 39 -6.50 -6.97 -16.22
N SER A 40 -5.61 -6.67 -15.29
CA SER A 40 -4.77 -5.47 -15.30
C SER A 40 -3.31 -5.85 -15.50
N PRO A 41 -2.71 -5.55 -16.66
CA PRO A 41 -1.28 -5.79 -16.89
C PRO A 41 -0.40 -5.20 -15.78
N GLY A 42 0.53 -5.98 -15.24
CA GLY A 42 1.38 -5.58 -14.11
C GLY A 42 0.70 -5.63 -12.74
N GLY A 43 -0.58 -6.05 -12.68
CA GLY A 43 -1.33 -6.29 -11.45
C GLY A 43 -0.83 -7.49 -10.64
N VAL A 44 -1.57 -7.83 -9.59
CA VAL A 44 -1.21 -8.92 -8.67
C VAL A 44 -1.21 -10.26 -9.41
N PRO A 45 -0.14 -11.09 -9.32
CA PRO A 45 -0.12 -12.38 -9.98
C PRO A 45 -1.27 -13.28 -9.55
N VAL A 46 -2.13 -13.68 -10.47
CA VAL A 46 -3.34 -14.45 -10.18
C VAL A 46 -3.03 -15.76 -9.46
N GLY A 47 -1.89 -16.40 -9.78
CA GLY A 47 -1.40 -17.62 -9.14
C GLY A 47 -1.03 -17.46 -7.66
N MET A 48 -0.92 -16.24 -7.15
CA MET A 48 -0.71 -15.93 -5.73
C MET A 48 -2.02 -15.57 -5.00
N THR A 49 -3.16 -15.70 -5.66
CA THR A 49 -4.47 -15.26 -5.16
C THR A 49 -5.48 -16.41 -5.10
N ARG A 50 -6.55 -16.23 -4.32
CA ARG A 50 -7.76 -17.03 -4.42
C ARG A 50 -8.98 -16.14 -4.64
N LYS A 51 -9.99 -16.67 -5.33
CA LYS A 51 -11.32 -16.04 -5.39
C LYS A 51 -11.96 -16.11 -3.99
N LEU A 52 -12.44 -14.96 -3.51
CA LEU A 52 -13.20 -14.86 -2.27
C LEU A 52 -14.71 -14.81 -2.57
N ASN A 53 -15.09 -13.96 -3.52
CA ASN A 53 -16.45 -13.83 -4.06
C ASN A 53 -16.36 -13.23 -5.48
N ASP A 54 -17.48 -12.85 -6.07
CA ASP A 54 -17.51 -12.34 -7.44
C ASP A 54 -16.80 -11.00 -7.64
N PHE A 55 -16.57 -10.23 -6.57
CA PHE A 55 -15.96 -8.90 -6.64
C PHE A 55 -14.57 -8.84 -6.01
N ARG A 56 -14.15 -9.86 -5.24
CA ARG A 56 -12.92 -9.81 -4.47
C ARG A 56 -12.06 -11.06 -4.61
N ARG A 57 -10.75 -10.82 -4.60
CA ARG A 57 -9.70 -11.83 -4.42
C ARG A 57 -9.00 -11.60 -3.09
N SER A 58 -8.34 -12.62 -2.57
CA SER A 58 -7.38 -12.46 -1.46
C SER A 58 -6.07 -13.13 -1.77
N MET A 59 -4.99 -12.62 -1.18
CA MET A 59 -3.68 -13.27 -1.25
C MET A 59 -3.72 -14.66 -0.58
N LEU A 60 -3.01 -15.62 -1.15
CA LEU A 60 -2.82 -16.94 -0.54
C LEU A 60 -1.97 -16.88 0.73
N GLY A 61 -2.15 -17.89 1.59
CA GLY A 61 -1.43 -18.04 2.86
C GLY A 61 -2.00 -17.21 4.03
N MET A 62 -3.02 -16.40 3.77
CA MET A 62 -3.65 -15.53 4.77
C MET A 62 -4.87 -16.16 5.47
N ASP A 63 -5.18 -17.42 5.18
CA ASP A 63 -6.31 -18.14 5.75
C ASP A 63 -5.88 -18.89 7.02
N GLY A 64 -6.72 -18.92 8.06
CA GLY A 64 -6.48 -19.67 9.29
C GLY A 64 -5.85 -18.88 10.45
N GLY A 65 -5.40 -19.58 11.49
CA GLY A 65 -4.94 -18.97 12.75
C GLY A 65 -3.55 -18.33 12.71
N ASN A 66 -2.76 -18.60 11.66
CA ASN A 66 -1.42 -18.02 11.48
C ASN A 66 -1.27 -17.48 10.05
N PRO A 67 -1.90 -16.33 9.73
CA PRO A 67 -1.87 -15.78 8.38
C PRO A 67 -0.44 -15.36 7.99
N ARG A 68 -0.01 -15.73 6.79
CA ARG A 68 1.25 -15.31 6.20
C ARG A 68 1.13 -15.19 4.68
N CYS A 69 1.32 -13.98 4.15
CA CYS A 69 1.25 -13.74 2.71
C CYS A 69 2.22 -14.65 1.96
N ILE A 70 1.75 -15.30 0.89
CA ILE A 70 2.62 -16.05 -0.02
C ILE A 70 3.77 -15.21 -0.61
N ALA A 71 3.55 -13.91 -0.79
CA ALA A 71 4.57 -12.99 -1.32
C ALA A 71 5.57 -12.48 -0.26
N LEU A 72 5.34 -12.76 1.03
CA LEU A 72 6.23 -12.31 2.11
C LEU A 72 7.46 -13.21 2.19
N GLN A 73 8.60 -12.64 1.81
CA GLN A 73 9.91 -13.28 1.92
C GLN A 73 10.66 -12.80 3.16
N GLY A 74 11.51 -13.65 3.71
CA GLY A 74 12.31 -13.37 4.90
C GLY A 74 11.63 -13.70 6.24
N GLU A 75 12.21 -13.21 7.33
CA GLU A 75 11.81 -13.54 8.70
C GLU A 75 11.17 -12.34 9.39
N ILE A 76 9.98 -12.56 9.94
CA ILE A 76 9.18 -11.55 10.65
C ILE A 76 9.99 -11.03 11.85
N GLY A 77 10.01 -9.72 12.03
CA GLY A 77 10.78 -9.06 13.09
C GLY A 77 12.30 -8.97 12.85
N LYS A 78 12.82 -9.50 11.72
CA LYS A 78 14.23 -9.37 11.35
C LYS A 78 14.42 -8.61 10.04
N ARG A 79 14.19 -9.29 8.91
CA ARG A 79 14.31 -8.72 7.57
C ARG A 79 13.33 -9.41 6.65
N VAL A 80 12.56 -8.61 5.94
CA VAL A 80 11.52 -9.07 5.02
C VAL A 80 11.48 -8.23 3.76
N PHE A 81 10.89 -8.78 2.70
CA PHE A 81 10.50 -8.02 1.52
C PHE A 81 9.30 -8.68 0.83
N CYS A 82 8.63 -7.93 -0.04
CA CYS A 82 7.56 -8.46 -0.88
C CYS A 82 8.17 -8.91 -2.22
N SER A 83 7.97 -10.17 -2.61
CA SER A 83 8.45 -10.68 -3.91
C SER A 83 7.73 -10.06 -5.13
N ILE A 84 6.62 -9.35 -4.91
CA ILE A 84 5.81 -8.70 -5.94
C ILE A 84 5.62 -7.21 -5.65
N TYR A 85 6.63 -6.53 -5.11
CA TYR A 85 6.52 -5.16 -4.59
C TYR A 85 5.88 -4.16 -5.56
N ASP A 86 6.24 -4.22 -6.84
CA ASP A 86 5.71 -3.33 -7.88
C ASP A 86 4.25 -3.68 -8.26
N SER A 87 3.96 -4.99 -8.30
CA SER A 87 2.66 -5.58 -8.61
C SER A 87 1.74 -5.73 -7.39
N ARG A 88 1.95 -4.95 -6.33
CA ARG A 88 1.10 -5.01 -5.12
C ARG A 88 -0.33 -4.53 -5.42
N ALA A 89 -1.30 -5.17 -4.75
CA ALA A 89 -2.66 -4.64 -4.66
C ALA A 89 -2.68 -3.27 -3.97
N SER A 90 -3.67 -2.44 -4.30
CA SER A 90 -3.95 -1.16 -3.64
C SER A 90 -3.94 -1.28 -2.11
N VAL A 91 -4.66 -2.25 -1.55
CA VAL A 91 -4.73 -2.48 -0.09
C VAL A 91 -3.37 -2.72 0.59
N CYS A 92 -2.36 -3.17 -0.15
CA CYS A 92 -1.00 -3.34 0.34
C CYS A 92 -0.11 -2.12 0.06
N ARG A 93 -0.35 -1.42 -1.06
CA ARG A 93 0.38 -0.22 -1.47
C ARG A 93 0.00 0.98 -0.60
N ASP A 94 -1.27 1.10 -0.27
CA ASP A 94 -1.88 2.23 0.43
C ASP A 94 -1.87 2.03 1.96
N PHE A 95 -1.27 0.94 2.45
CA PHE A 95 -1.16 0.69 3.88
C PHE A 95 -0.07 1.58 4.49
N GLU A 96 -0.47 2.61 5.21
CA GLU A 96 0.44 3.53 5.90
C GLU A 96 1.03 2.89 7.16
N PRO A 97 2.36 2.78 7.29
CA PRO A 97 3.00 2.37 8.53
C PRO A 97 2.84 3.42 9.63
N SER A 98 2.85 2.96 10.90
CA SER A 98 2.79 3.87 12.05
C SER A 98 3.99 4.83 12.05
N TRP A 99 3.73 6.13 12.21
CA TRP A 99 4.68 7.25 12.26
C TRP A 99 5.35 7.69 10.95
N GLU A 100 5.07 7.10 9.79
CA GLU A 100 5.66 7.54 8.50
C GLU A 100 5.41 9.03 8.21
N ASN A 101 4.16 9.45 8.42
CA ASN A 101 3.72 10.84 8.21
C ASN A 101 3.50 11.59 9.53
N ASN A 102 4.33 11.31 10.55
CA ASN A 102 4.18 11.83 11.92
C ASN A 102 2.79 11.52 12.54
N ARG A 103 2.16 10.42 12.11
CA ARG A 103 0.85 9.98 12.60
C ARG A 103 0.92 8.50 13.02
N PRO A 104 0.41 8.13 14.20
CA PRO A 104 0.31 6.73 14.57
C PRO A 104 -0.72 6.01 13.69
N ASN A 105 -0.48 4.73 13.41
CA ASN A 105 -1.46 3.85 12.78
C ASN A 105 -1.72 2.63 13.65
N GLU A 106 -2.89 2.61 14.30
CA GLU A 106 -3.35 1.53 15.18
C GLU A 106 -3.37 0.15 14.49
N ARG A 107 -3.60 0.09 13.17
CA ARG A 107 -3.59 -1.18 12.42
C ARG A 107 -2.17 -1.74 12.34
N CYS A 108 -1.20 -0.87 12.09
CA CYS A 108 0.20 -1.24 12.08
C CYS A 108 0.63 -1.72 13.48
N ASP A 109 0.29 -0.95 14.51
CA ASP A 109 0.70 -1.26 15.89
C ASP A 109 0.05 -2.56 16.39
N ARG A 110 -1.22 -2.81 16.05
CA ARG A 110 -1.89 -4.08 16.35
C ARG A 110 -1.23 -5.28 15.66
N ALA A 111 -0.85 -5.13 14.39
CA ALA A 111 -0.15 -6.19 13.68
C ALA A 111 1.21 -6.49 14.30
N ARG A 112 1.95 -5.45 14.71
CA ARG A 112 3.24 -5.59 15.40
C ARG A 112 3.07 -6.30 16.75
N ALA A 113 2.09 -5.87 17.55
CA ALA A 113 1.80 -6.49 18.85
C ALA A 113 1.43 -7.98 18.73
N ALA A 114 0.68 -8.37 17.69
CA ALA A 114 0.33 -9.77 17.43
C ALA A 114 1.56 -10.67 17.17
N TRP A 115 2.68 -10.09 16.75
CA TRP A 115 3.96 -10.76 16.53
C TRP A 115 4.99 -10.46 17.62
N GLY A 116 4.58 -9.88 18.76
CA GLY A 116 5.47 -9.55 19.87
C GLY A 116 6.47 -8.43 19.56
N LEU A 117 6.18 -7.58 18.57
CA LEU A 117 7.02 -6.46 18.18
C LEU A 117 6.52 -5.17 18.84
N GLU A 118 7.45 -4.39 19.39
CA GLU A 118 7.16 -3.06 19.95
C GLU A 118 6.54 -2.13 18.90
N PRO A 119 5.62 -1.23 19.25
CA PRO A 119 5.10 -0.21 18.33
C PRO A 119 6.23 0.63 17.72
N LEU A 120 6.01 1.12 16.49
CA LEU A 120 6.96 2.09 15.91
C LEU A 120 6.88 3.41 16.67
N LYS A 121 7.98 4.14 16.66
CA LYS A 121 8.15 5.47 17.25
C LYS A 121 8.66 6.44 16.18
N PRO A 122 8.51 7.76 16.38
CA PRO A 122 9.09 8.75 15.46
C PRO A 122 10.58 8.53 15.17
N GLY A 123 11.34 8.13 16.20
CA GLY A 123 12.77 7.85 16.11
C GLY A 123 13.15 6.73 15.13
N ASP A 124 12.25 5.78 14.87
CA ASP A 124 12.49 4.68 13.93
C ASP A 124 12.58 5.16 12.47
N TRP A 125 12.09 6.37 12.18
CA TRP A 125 12.04 6.95 10.84
C TRP A 125 13.17 7.94 10.54
N GLU A 126 13.91 8.40 11.57
CA GLU A 126 14.84 9.52 11.43
C GLU A 126 15.92 9.31 10.36
N GLU A 127 16.52 8.11 10.32
CA GLU A 127 17.57 7.79 9.36
C GLU A 127 17.03 7.65 7.93
N TRP A 128 15.89 6.98 7.77
CA TRP A 128 15.22 6.84 6.49
C TRP A 128 14.79 8.20 5.92
N SER A 129 14.14 9.04 6.74
CA SER A 129 13.66 10.38 6.36
C SER A 129 14.79 11.33 5.98
N ARG A 130 15.93 11.26 6.68
CA ARG A 130 17.12 12.05 6.35
C ARG A 130 17.65 11.68 4.97
N TRP A 131 17.75 10.39 4.70
CA TRP A 131 18.24 9.91 3.41
C TRP A 131 17.27 10.18 2.26
N SER A 132 15.97 9.97 2.46
CA SER A 132 14.96 10.21 1.42
C SER A 132 14.98 11.69 0.99
N SER A 133 15.12 12.59 1.97
CA SER A 133 15.28 14.03 1.74
C SER A 133 16.57 14.35 0.97
N SER A 134 17.70 13.71 1.33
CA SER A 134 18.98 13.94 0.65
C SER A 134 18.99 13.49 -0.82
N ARG A 135 18.27 12.41 -1.14
CA ARG A 135 18.07 11.93 -2.53
C ARG A 135 17.21 12.85 -3.35
N GLN A 136 16.17 13.40 -2.73
CA GLN A 136 15.29 14.38 -3.38
C GLN A 136 16.07 15.68 -3.67
N SER A 137 17.00 16.09 -2.80
CA SER A 137 17.83 17.28 -3.05
C SER A 137 18.94 17.08 -4.09
N SER A 138 19.38 15.84 -4.33
CA SER A 138 20.44 15.53 -5.31
C SER A 138 19.89 15.15 -6.69
N SER A 139 18.59 14.90 -6.80
CA SER A 139 17.88 14.83 -8.07
C SER A 139 17.54 16.24 -8.52
N GLY A 140 18.45 16.89 -9.24
CA GLY A 140 18.15 18.13 -9.93
C GLY A 140 16.93 17.95 -10.85
N ASN A 141 15.78 18.45 -10.38
CA ASN A 141 14.69 19.02 -11.16
C ASN A 141 14.18 18.22 -12.39
N VAL A 142 13.15 17.38 -12.21
CA VAL A 142 12.03 17.28 -13.19
C VAL A 142 10.74 16.88 -12.46
N HIS A 143 10.18 17.74 -11.61
CA HIS A 143 8.74 17.71 -11.36
C HIS A 143 8.27 19.16 -11.46
N PRO A 144 7.42 19.53 -12.44
CA PRO A 144 6.79 20.83 -12.39
C PRO A 144 5.96 20.88 -11.11
N ALA A 145 6.21 21.92 -10.30
CA ALA A 145 5.31 22.30 -9.23
C ALA A 145 3.90 22.33 -9.80
N ALA A 146 3.02 21.45 -9.32
CA ALA A 146 1.60 21.57 -9.61
C ALA A 146 1.17 22.95 -9.07
N PRO A 147 0.70 23.87 -9.92
CA PRO A 147 0.34 25.19 -9.46
C PRO A 147 -0.87 25.09 -8.54
N LEU A 148 -0.76 25.72 -7.38
CA LEU A 148 -1.88 26.11 -6.55
C LEU A 148 -2.74 27.09 -7.34
N HIS A 149 -3.72 26.61 -8.09
CA HIS A 149 -4.77 27.47 -8.65
C HIS A 149 -5.88 27.66 -7.62
N ALA A 150 -5.77 28.78 -6.90
CA ALA A 150 -6.91 29.49 -6.39
C ALA A 150 -7.72 30.07 -7.57
N GLY A 151 -9.04 29.87 -7.55
CA GLY A 151 -9.98 30.80 -8.17
C GLY A 151 -10.88 30.25 -9.28
N VAL A 152 -12.16 30.57 -9.12
CA VAL A 152 -13.25 30.64 -10.11
C VAL A 152 -14.11 29.39 -10.24
N VAL A 153 -15.24 29.41 -9.52
CA VAL A 153 -16.46 28.69 -9.87
C VAL A 153 -17.12 29.40 -11.07
N PRO A 154 -17.35 28.73 -12.20
CA PRO A 154 -18.36 29.17 -13.15
C PRO A 154 -19.71 28.58 -12.76
N ASP A 155 -20.64 29.52 -12.72
CA ASP A 155 -22.08 29.40 -12.55
C ASP A 155 -22.70 28.50 -13.64
N THR A 156 -23.84 27.90 -13.28
CA THR A 156 -24.89 27.40 -14.17
C THR A 156 -24.59 26.15 -15.03
N MET A 157 -25.33 25.06 -14.76
CA MET A 157 -25.95 24.19 -15.77
C MET A 157 -26.98 23.26 -15.09
N ASP A 158 -28.23 23.70 -15.18
CA ASP A 158 -29.49 22.96 -15.16
C ASP A 158 -29.38 21.43 -15.30
N VAL A 159 -29.62 20.72 -14.19
CA VAL A 159 -30.09 19.32 -14.25
C VAL A 159 -31.61 19.38 -14.25
N LEU A 160 -32.18 19.39 -15.46
CA LEU A 160 -33.58 19.13 -15.71
C LEU A 160 -33.95 17.76 -15.10
N VAL A 161 -34.68 17.83 -13.99
CA VAL A 161 -35.45 16.72 -13.42
C VAL A 161 -36.44 16.24 -14.49
N ARG A 162 -36.17 15.06 -15.07
CA ARG A 162 -37.16 14.35 -15.88
C ARG A 162 -38.23 13.75 -14.96
N PRO A 163 -39.52 14.06 -15.14
CA PRO A 163 -40.57 13.44 -14.36
C PRO A 163 -40.73 11.96 -14.73
N HIS A 164 -40.78 11.12 -13.70
CA HIS A 164 -41.13 9.72 -13.73
C HIS A 164 -42.58 9.57 -14.23
N GLN A 165 -42.79 8.99 -15.41
CA GLN A 165 -44.11 8.52 -15.83
C GLN A 165 -44.36 7.15 -15.18
N PRO A 166 -45.55 6.90 -14.61
CA PRO A 166 -45.95 5.56 -14.21
C PRO A 166 -46.38 4.75 -15.45
N GLU A 167 -45.71 3.62 -15.65
CA GLU A 167 -46.03 2.61 -16.66
C GLU A 167 -47.41 1.99 -16.35
N GLN A 168 -48.31 2.04 -17.33
CA GLN A 168 -49.63 1.43 -17.25
C GLN A 168 -49.51 -0.09 -17.44
N ASP A 169 -49.94 -0.84 -16.43
CA ASP A 169 -50.07 -2.29 -16.48
C ASP A 169 -50.98 -2.71 -17.65
N ARG A 170 -50.35 -3.37 -18.60
CA ARG A 170 -50.97 -4.13 -19.68
C ARG A 170 -51.18 -5.56 -19.18
N GLN A 171 -52.42 -5.92 -18.87
CA GLN A 171 -52.84 -7.32 -18.77
C GLN A 171 -52.49 -8.07 -20.07
N PRO A 172 -52.07 -9.34 -19.98
CA PRO A 172 -53.02 -10.40 -20.34
C PRO A 172 -52.89 -11.66 -19.46
N GLY A 173 -54.03 -12.28 -19.13
CA GLY A 173 -54.11 -13.58 -18.44
C GLY A 173 -55.44 -13.78 -17.74
#